data_AF-A0A931D3H2-F1
#
_entry.id   AF-A0A931D3H2-F1
#
_cell.length_a   1.000
_cell.length_b   1.000
_cell.length_c   1.000
_cell.angle_alpha   90.00
_cell.angle_beta   90.00
_cell.angle_gamma   90.00
#
_symmetry.space_group_name_H-M   'P 1'
#
loop_
_entity.id
_entity.type
_entity.pdbx_description
1 polymer ?
#
loop_
_entity_poly.entity_id
_entity_poly.type
_entity_poly.pdbx_seq_one_letter_code
_entity_poly.pdbx_strand_id
1 'polypeptide(L)'
;MAFYSGSASSFEDLLTALASACATEGWVWADGILSKGAAYIRPYTSAANTTSEGLGLLIQGGTGKSGGALTGASGVIPRLGRAGATAAMVDISFPVAYSIHVFDSPDEVYLFIRYSVDRFSWLAFGVSSVPGLPGTGLWLAACARRGYMSSGDLGGFSIRPDSGGGTGINNSSSARCSPGLFWVSDRASNFTARQDCIHANIDGEGWSGQTGGGSGIQGFNAIYPVFNLITYSPSPWNGESILIPIQPHIWRASNKCSLVADLGHARYVRIDNYEPEQIISIGPDQWKIYPFAQKNSEERDGATYGIAHSGTFGIAIRYDGP
;
A
#
# COMPACT_ATOMS: atom_id res chain seq x y z
N MET A 1 -6.27 13.67 -13.66
CA MET A 1 -6.09 13.81 -12.20
C MET A 1 -7.41 14.26 -11.60
N ALA A 2 -7.91 13.54 -10.59
CA ALA A 2 -9.18 13.83 -9.94
C ALA A 2 -9.16 13.41 -8.47
N PHE A 3 -9.86 14.18 -7.65
CA PHE A 3 -10.00 13.94 -6.22
C PHE A 3 -11.48 13.82 -5.82
N TYR A 4 -11.80 12.75 -5.12
CA TYR A 4 -13.14 12.49 -4.59
C TYR A 4 -13.07 12.32 -3.07
N SER A 5 -13.99 12.95 -2.34
CA SER A 5 -14.08 12.79 -0.89
C SER A 5 -15.51 12.70 -0.41
N GLY A 6 -15.72 12.08 0.74
CA GLY A 6 -17.03 11.90 1.33
C GLY A 6 -16.98 11.05 2.57
N SER A 7 -18.15 10.53 2.96
CA SER A 7 -18.30 9.58 4.07
C SER A 7 -18.82 8.24 3.56
N ALA A 8 -18.34 7.15 4.15
CA ALA A 8 -18.86 5.80 3.92
C ALA A 8 -19.32 5.19 5.24
N SER A 9 -20.40 4.40 5.23
CA SER A 9 -20.95 3.74 6.43
C SER A 9 -20.58 2.26 6.51
N SER A 10 -19.91 1.73 5.49
CA SER A 10 -19.46 0.34 5.43
C SER A 10 -18.29 0.16 4.45
N PHE A 11 -17.67 -1.02 4.44
CA PHE A 11 -16.70 -1.38 3.39
C PHE A 11 -17.36 -1.48 2.00
N GLU A 12 -18.65 -1.81 1.93
CA GLU A 12 -19.39 -1.87 0.65
C GLU A 12 -19.65 -0.47 0.08
N ASP A 13 -19.94 0.50 0.95
CA ASP A 13 -20.04 1.91 0.57
C ASP A 13 -18.70 2.43 0.05
N LEU A 14 -17.57 2.04 0.70
CA LEU A 14 -16.23 2.37 0.24
C LEU A 14 -15.91 1.73 -1.12
N LEU A 15 -16.26 0.45 -1.33
CA LEU A 15 -16.08 -0.23 -2.61
C LEU A 15 -16.89 0.46 -3.71
N THR A 16 -18.13 0.84 -3.41
CA THR A 16 -19.00 1.59 -4.33
C THR A 16 -18.41 2.95 -4.68
N ALA A 17 -17.91 3.70 -3.68
CA ALA A 17 -17.25 4.98 -3.91
C ALA A 17 -15.99 4.84 -4.77
N LEU A 18 -15.14 3.85 -4.47
CA LEU A 18 -13.93 3.56 -5.24
C LEU A 18 -14.26 3.21 -6.70
N ALA A 19 -15.21 2.30 -6.92
CA ALA A 19 -15.60 1.87 -8.25
C ALA A 19 -16.22 3.01 -9.06
N SER A 20 -17.04 3.85 -8.42
CA SER A 20 -17.68 5.01 -9.07
C SER A 20 -16.66 6.10 -9.44
N ALA A 21 -15.72 6.41 -8.55
CA ALA A 21 -14.62 7.34 -8.85
C ALA A 21 -13.77 6.83 -10.01
N CYS A 22 -13.37 5.56 -9.99
CA CYS A 22 -12.60 4.97 -11.09
C CYS A 22 -13.39 4.98 -12.41
N ALA A 23 -14.69 4.63 -12.38
CA ALA A 23 -15.54 4.62 -13.57
C ALA A 23 -15.69 6.01 -14.20
N THR A 24 -15.80 7.05 -13.38
CA THR A 24 -15.85 8.45 -13.85
C THR A 24 -14.55 8.83 -14.56
N GLU A 25 -13.41 8.32 -14.08
CA GLU A 25 -12.06 8.59 -14.61
C GLU A 25 -11.59 7.57 -15.67
N GLY A 26 -12.55 6.95 -16.37
CA GLY A 26 -12.30 6.13 -17.55
C GLY A 26 -11.86 4.69 -17.27
N TRP A 27 -11.95 4.20 -16.03
CA TRP A 27 -11.87 2.77 -15.77
C TRP A 27 -13.19 2.09 -16.13
N VAL A 28 -13.13 0.85 -16.58
CA VAL A 28 -14.32 0.03 -16.83
C VAL A 28 -14.63 -0.76 -15.57
N TRP A 29 -15.82 -0.55 -15.00
CA TRP A 29 -16.38 -1.38 -13.92
C TRP A 29 -17.37 -2.39 -14.50
N ALA A 30 -16.95 -3.65 -14.61
CA ALA A 30 -17.80 -4.73 -15.11
C ALA A 30 -17.42 -6.07 -14.49
N ASP A 31 -18.42 -6.89 -14.18
CA ASP A 31 -18.24 -8.23 -13.57
C ASP A 31 -17.50 -8.21 -12.22
N GLY A 32 -17.62 -7.11 -11.47
CA GLY A 32 -16.89 -6.91 -10.21
C GLY A 32 -15.39 -6.65 -10.39
N ILE A 33 -14.95 -6.29 -11.61
CA ILE A 33 -13.55 -6.03 -11.95
C ILE A 33 -13.43 -4.61 -12.51
N LEU A 34 -12.56 -3.80 -11.92
CA LEU A 34 -12.06 -2.55 -12.48
C LEU A 34 -10.98 -2.88 -13.52
N SER A 35 -11.07 -2.29 -14.70
CA SER A 35 -10.06 -2.49 -15.74
C SER A 35 -9.75 -1.22 -16.53
N LYS A 36 -8.47 -1.05 -16.87
CA LYS A 36 -7.97 0.03 -17.73
C LYS A 36 -6.65 -0.42 -18.36
N GLY A 37 -6.59 -0.45 -19.69
CA GLY A 37 -5.42 -0.98 -20.41
C GLY A 37 -5.08 -2.41 -19.96
N ALA A 38 -3.86 -2.61 -19.44
CA ALA A 38 -3.37 -3.89 -18.93
C ALA A 38 -3.72 -4.18 -17.46
N ALA A 39 -4.42 -3.26 -16.79
CA ALA A 39 -4.81 -3.39 -15.39
C ALA A 39 -6.16 -4.10 -15.26
N TYR A 40 -6.22 -5.17 -14.47
CA TYR A 40 -7.45 -5.84 -14.05
C TYR A 40 -7.42 -6.03 -12.54
N ILE A 41 -8.29 -5.33 -11.81
CA ILE A 41 -8.36 -5.35 -10.35
C ILE A 41 -9.75 -5.79 -9.93
N ARG A 42 -9.83 -6.83 -9.11
CA ARG A 42 -11.06 -7.27 -8.44
C ARG A 42 -11.07 -6.74 -7.01
N PRO A 43 -11.70 -5.58 -6.74
CA PRO A 43 -11.99 -5.17 -5.38
C PRO A 43 -13.16 -6.01 -4.82
N TYR A 44 -13.10 -6.36 -3.54
CA TYR A 44 -14.20 -7.03 -2.84
C TYR A 44 -14.08 -6.83 -1.33
N THR A 45 -15.20 -6.92 -0.61
CA THR A 45 -15.19 -6.86 0.86
C THR A 45 -15.12 -8.26 1.47
N SER A 46 -14.59 -8.37 2.68
CA SER A 46 -14.68 -9.58 3.48
C SER A 46 -15.11 -9.24 4.89
N ALA A 47 -15.95 -10.09 5.48
CA ALA A 47 -16.35 -10.05 6.89
C ALA A 47 -15.56 -11.04 7.77
N ALA A 48 -14.63 -11.80 7.18
CA ALA A 48 -13.88 -12.84 7.86
C ALA A 48 -12.73 -12.27 8.71
N ASN A 49 -12.35 -12.95 9.80
CA ASN A 49 -11.16 -12.65 10.58
C ASN A 49 -10.36 -13.93 10.81
N THR A 50 -9.82 -14.48 9.73
CA THR A 50 -9.06 -15.72 9.69
C THR A 50 -7.64 -15.48 9.19
N THR A 51 -6.76 -16.46 9.42
CA THR A 51 -5.37 -16.40 8.94
C THR A 51 -5.24 -16.40 7.42
N SER A 52 -6.29 -16.74 6.69
CA SER A 52 -6.34 -16.69 5.23
C SER A 52 -7.08 -15.45 4.70
N GLU A 53 -7.90 -14.79 5.51
CA GLU A 53 -8.69 -13.63 5.07
C GLU A 53 -9.17 -12.73 6.23
N GLY A 54 -9.01 -11.42 6.08
CA GLY A 54 -9.34 -10.42 7.11
C GLY A 54 -10.45 -9.45 6.74
N LEU A 55 -11.06 -8.84 7.77
CA LEU A 55 -12.23 -7.96 7.67
C LEU A 55 -11.88 -6.63 7.04
N GLY A 56 -12.28 -6.37 5.80
CA GLY A 56 -12.03 -5.08 5.14
C GLY A 56 -12.29 -5.08 3.65
N LEU A 57 -11.70 -4.10 2.95
CA LEU A 57 -11.75 -3.96 1.50
C LEU A 57 -10.44 -4.50 0.87
N LEU A 58 -10.55 -5.61 0.14
CA LEU A 58 -9.45 -6.32 -0.49
C LEU A 58 -9.36 -5.99 -1.98
N ILE A 59 -8.15 -6.05 -2.53
CA ILE A 59 -7.91 -5.94 -3.96
C ILE A 59 -7.06 -7.12 -4.45
N GLN A 60 -7.50 -7.78 -5.52
CA GLN A 60 -6.72 -8.79 -6.23
C GLN A 60 -6.46 -8.32 -7.66
N GLY A 61 -5.23 -8.46 -8.13
CA GLY A 61 -4.85 -8.11 -9.51
C GLY A 61 -4.78 -9.34 -10.40
N GLY A 62 -4.99 -9.16 -11.70
CA GLY A 62 -4.80 -10.17 -12.73
C GLY A 62 -4.19 -9.59 -13.99
N THR A 63 -3.76 -10.47 -14.89
CA THR A 63 -3.23 -10.11 -16.21
C THR A 63 -4.32 -10.11 -17.29
N GLY A 64 -5.54 -10.46 -16.92
CA GLY A 64 -6.74 -10.46 -17.76
C GLY A 64 -7.98 -10.83 -16.96
N LYS A 65 -9.11 -11.00 -17.66
CA LYS A 65 -10.34 -11.55 -17.09
C LYS A 65 -11.10 -12.45 -18.07
N SER A 66 -11.93 -13.32 -17.51
CA SER A 66 -12.96 -14.09 -18.22
C SER A 66 -14.24 -14.05 -17.38
N GLY A 67 -15.23 -13.27 -17.83
CA GLY A 67 -16.37 -12.88 -16.99
C GLY A 67 -15.91 -12.23 -15.68
N GLY A 68 -16.48 -12.65 -14.55
CA GLY A 68 -16.12 -12.16 -13.21
C GLY A 68 -14.86 -12.79 -12.59
N ALA A 69 -14.09 -13.57 -13.34
CA ALA A 69 -12.86 -14.20 -12.87
C ALA A 69 -11.61 -13.56 -13.49
N LEU A 70 -10.61 -13.26 -12.66
CA LEU A 70 -9.29 -12.83 -13.10
C LEU A 70 -8.52 -14.00 -13.71
N THR A 71 -7.82 -13.76 -14.81
CA THR A 71 -6.78 -14.67 -15.34
C THR A 71 -5.40 -14.20 -14.89
N GLY A 72 -4.46 -15.13 -14.72
CA GLY A 72 -3.12 -14.82 -14.21
C GLY A 72 -3.14 -14.05 -12.88
N ALA A 73 -4.08 -14.40 -11.99
CA ALA A 73 -4.34 -13.65 -10.78
C ALA A 73 -3.15 -13.71 -9.80
N SER A 74 -2.85 -12.58 -9.14
CA SER A 74 -1.87 -12.53 -8.07
C SER A 74 -2.31 -13.37 -6.88
N GLY A 75 -1.37 -14.10 -6.27
CA GLY A 75 -1.57 -14.72 -4.96
C GLY A 75 -1.59 -13.70 -3.80
N VAL A 76 -1.01 -12.51 -4.02
CA VAL A 76 -0.98 -11.43 -3.02
C VAL A 76 -2.24 -10.58 -3.18
N ILE A 77 -3.01 -10.47 -2.09
CA ILE A 77 -4.29 -9.77 -2.05
C ILE A 77 -4.27 -8.77 -0.88
N PRO A 78 -3.70 -7.58 -1.08
CA PRO A 78 -3.63 -6.59 -0.01
C PRO A 78 -5.02 -6.04 0.33
N ARG A 79 -5.12 -5.46 1.53
CA ARG A 79 -6.39 -5.04 2.12
C ARG A 79 -6.27 -3.73 2.88
N LEU A 80 -7.28 -2.89 2.71
CA LEU A 80 -7.58 -1.82 3.64
C LEU A 80 -8.32 -2.40 4.85
N GLY A 81 -7.66 -2.37 6.00
CA GLY A 81 -8.24 -2.65 7.30
C GLY A 81 -7.20 -3.08 8.33
N ARG A 82 -7.65 -3.74 9.41
CA ARG A 82 -6.80 -4.01 10.58
C ARG A 82 -5.75 -5.07 10.30
N ALA A 83 -4.49 -4.83 10.66
CA ALA A 83 -3.37 -5.74 10.41
C ALA A 83 -3.34 -6.99 11.32
N GLY A 84 -3.92 -6.91 12.52
CA GLY A 84 -3.93 -7.99 13.50
C GLY A 84 -4.77 -7.66 14.73
N ALA A 85 -4.76 -8.53 15.74
CA ALA A 85 -5.61 -8.44 16.93
C ALA A 85 -4.97 -7.84 18.20
N THR A 86 -3.83 -7.16 18.09
CA THR A 86 -3.19 -6.54 19.26
C THR A 86 -4.07 -5.46 19.89
N ALA A 87 -3.95 -5.27 21.20
CA ALA A 87 -4.69 -4.24 21.92
C ALA A 87 -4.38 -2.81 21.43
N ALA A 88 -3.20 -2.58 20.83
CA ALA A 88 -2.86 -1.31 20.22
C ALA A 88 -3.65 -1.04 18.93
N MET A 89 -4.08 -2.07 18.22
CA MET A 89 -4.88 -1.96 17.00
C MET A 89 -6.33 -1.60 17.33
N VAL A 90 -6.79 -0.49 16.76
CA VAL A 90 -8.19 -0.05 16.89
C VAL A 90 -8.98 -0.50 15.66
N ASP A 91 -10.23 -0.91 15.89
CA ASP A 91 -11.14 -1.26 14.81
C ASP A 91 -11.56 -0.04 13.99
N ILE A 92 -11.80 -0.26 12.70
CA ILE A 92 -12.41 0.74 11.84
C ILE A 92 -13.87 0.91 12.29
N SER A 93 -14.16 2.07 12.86
CA SER A 93 -15.52 2.45 13.23
C SER A 93 -16.11 3.31 12.10
N PHE A 94 -17.28 2.91 11.61
CA PHE A 94 -18.02 3.66 10.61
C PHE A 94 -19.01 4.64 11.29
N PRO A 95 -19.31 5.80 10.68
CA PRO A 95 -18.87 6.23 9.36
C PRO A 95 -17.40 6.68 9.33
N VAL A 96 -16.75 6.49 8.19
CA VAL A 96 -15.37 6.95 7.93
C VAL A 96 -15.38 8.05 6.89
N ALA A 97 -14.45 9.00 6.98
CA ALA A 97 -14.18 9.94 5.90
C ALA A 97 -13.22 9.28 4.90
N TYR A 98 -13.48 9.42 3.60
CA TYR A 98 -12.60 8.90 2.54
C TYR A 98 -12.03 10.01 1.66
N SER A 99 -10.86 9.73 1.08
CA SER A 99 -10.19 10.51 0.05
C SER A 99 -9.73 9.53 -1.04
N ILE A 100 -10.26 9.67 -2.25
CA ILE A 100 -9.86 8.87 -3.42
C ILE A 100 -9.16 9.80 -4.41
N HIS A 101 -7.94 9.46 -4.76
CA HIS A 101 -7.18 10.14 -5.80
C HIS A 101 -7.06 9.21 -7.00
N VAL A 102 -7.43 9.70 -8.17
CA VAL A 102 -7.34 8.95 -9.43
C VAL A 102 -6.50 9.75 -10.42
N PHE A 103 -5.45 9.10 -10.91
CA PHE A 103 -4.49 9.70 -11.81
C PHE A 103 -4.41 8.95 -13.13
N ASP A 104 -3.94 9.67 -14.13
CA ASP A 104 -3.56 9.21 -15.44
C ASP A 104 -2.07 9.55 -15.69
N SER A 105 -1.43 8.80 -16.59
CA SER A 105 -0.03 9.01 -17.00
C SER A 105 0.99 9.17 -15.84
N PRO A 106 1.26 8.13 -15.04
CA PRO A 106 0.70 6.77 -15.10
C PRO A 106 -0.68 6.64 -14.45
N ASP A 107 -1.40 5.57 -14.80
CA ASP A 107 -2.66 5.20 -14.15
C ASP A 107 -2.39 4.74 -12.71
N GLU A 108 -2.81 5.54 -11.73
CA GLU A 108 -2.64 5.25 -10.29
C GLU A 108 -3.90 5.65 -9.53
N VAL A 109 -4.28 4.84 -8.55
CA VAL A 109 -5.43 5.09 -7.68
C VAL A 109 -5.02 4.90 -6.24
N TYR A 110 -5.36 5.88 -5.40
CA TYR A 110 -5.09 5.85 -3.97
C TYR A 110 -6.36 6.15 -3.19
N LEU A 111 -6.77 5.23 -2.32
CA LEU A 111 -7.87 5.43 -1.39
C LEU A 111 -7.31 5.48 0.03
N PHE A 112 -7.55 6.59 0.72
CA PHE A 112 -7.29 6.77 2.13
C PHE A 112 -8.62 6.92 2.87
N ILE A 113 -8.71 6.34 4.06
CA ILE A 113 -9.78 6.59 5.01
C ILE A 113 -9.22 7.16 6.30
N ARG A 114 -9.99 8.05 6.92
CA ARG A 114 -9.82 8.49 8.31
C ARG A 114 -11.01 7.97 9.11
N TYR A 115 -10.74 7.05 10.05
CA TYR A 115 -11.75 6.34 10.85
C TYR A 115 -11.70 6.68 12.34
N SER A 116 -10.80 7.58 12.72
CA SER A 116 -10.76 8.25 14.00
C SER A 116 -10.14 9.64 13.80
N VAL A 117 -9.88 10.39 14.87
CA VAL A 117 -9.29 11.74 14.76
C VAL A 117 -7.93 11.70 14.04
N ASP A 118 -7.11 10.70 14.35
CA ASP A 118 -5.71 10.60 13.96
C ASP A 118 -5.32 9.26 13.31
N ARG A 119 -6.30 8.41 12.99
CA ARG A 119 -6.07 7.07 12.45
C ARG A 119 -6.49 6.92 11.00
N PHE A 120 -5.58 6.37 10.21
CA PHE A 120 -5.73 6.19 8.77
C PHE A 120 -5.53 4.74 8.36
N SER A 121 -6.19 4.38 7.27
CA SER A 121 -6.04 3.10 6.57
C SER A 121 -6.15 3.37 5.08
N TRP A 122 -5.50 2.58 4.25
CA TRP A 122 -5.40 2.88 2.83
C TRP A 122 -5.26 1.63 1.98
N LEU A 123 -5.62 1.77 0.70
CA LEU A 123 -5.27 0.85 -0.39
C LEU A 123 -4.92 1.66 -1.64
N ALA A 124 -4.08 1.08 -2.49
CA ALA A 124 -3.66 1.70 -3.73
C ALA A 124 -3.37 0.64 -4.80
N PHE A 125 -3.52 1.04 -6.06
CA PHE A 125 -3.12 0.23 -7.21
C PHE A 125 -2.79 1.13 -8.39
N GLY A 126 -2.05 0.59 -9.35
CA GLY A 126 -1.72 1.34 -10.55
C GLY A 126 -0.90 0.53 -11.53
N VAL A 127 -0.42 1.19 -12.59
CA VAL A 127 0.41 0.59 -13.62
C VAL A 127 1.77 1.29 -13.65
N SER A 128 2.83 0.51 -13.55
CA SER A 128 4.20 1.00 -13.66
C SER A 128 4.47 1.65 -15.02
N SER A 129 5.13 2.80 -14.99
CA SER A 129 5.62 3.53 -16.16
C SER A 129 7.02 3.09 -16.63
N VAL A 130 7.65 2.13 -15.93
CA VAL A 130 9.02 1.70 -16.24
C VAL A 130 9.05 1.01 -17.61
N PRO A 131 9.86 1.50 -18.57
CA PRO A 131 9.88 0.97 -19.92
C PRO A 131 10.54 -0.41 -19.96
N GLY A 132 10.02 -1.29 -20.83
CA GLY A 132 10.63 -2.60 -21.11
C GLY A 132 10.39 -3.66 -20.04
N LEU A 133 9.44 -3.47 -19.13
CA LEU A 133 8.98 -4.54 -18.24
C LEU A 133 8.37 -5.69 -19.06
N PRO A 134 8.77 -6.95 -18.85
CA PRO A 134 8.15 -8.10 -19.51
C PRO A 134 6.72 -8.39 -19.02
N GLY A 135 6.33 -7.84 -17.86
CA GLY A 135 5.01 -8.00 -17.26
C GLY A 135 4.05 -6.88 -17.62
N THR A 136 2.87 -6.89 -17.01
CA THR A 136 1.85 -5.84 -17.23
C THR A 136 2.15 -4.54 -16.50
N GLY A 137 3.10 -4.55 -15.55
CA GLY A 137 3.40 -3.41 -14.69
C GLY A 137 2.35 -3.12 -13.62
N LEU A 138 1.25 -3.88 -13.58
CA LEU A 138 0.19 -3.73 -12.59
C LEU A 138 0.77 -3.99 -11.18
N TRP A 139 0.57 -3.03 -10.29
CA TRP A 139 0.94 -3.13 -8.89
C TRP A 139 -0.26 -2.88 -7.98
N LEU A 140 -0.23 -3.51 -6.81
CA LEU A 140 -1.22 -3.39 -5.76
C LEU A 140 -0.50 -3.18 -4.44
N ALA A 141 -1.07 -2.36 -3.56
CA ALA A 141 -0.59 -2.21 -2.20
C ALA A 141 -1.73 -1.82 -1.26
N ALA A 142 -1.61 -2.13 0.02
CA ALA A 142 -2.48 -1.58 1.05
C ALA A 142 -1.77 -1.55 2.40
N CYS A 143 -2.41 -0.92 3.39
CA CYS A 143 -1.88 -0.87 4.74
C CYS A 143 -1.80 -2.26 5.38
N ALA A 144 -2.62 -3.22 4.97
CA ALA A 144 -2.65 -4.55 5.54
C ALA A 144 -2.56 -5.67 4.48
N ARG A 145 -2.06 -6.82 4.93
CA ARG A 145 -2.04 -8.09 4.21
C ARG A 145 -3.42 -8.75 4.14
N ARG A 146 -3.58 -9.75 3.28
CA ARG A 146 -4.85 -10.52 3.14
C ARG A 146 -5.30 -11.13 4.46
N GLY A 147 -4.41 -11.89 5.09
CA GLY A 147 -4.73 -12.70 6.25
C GLY A 147 -4.78 -11.87 7.54
N TYR A 148 -5.74 -12.18 8.38
CA TYR A 148 -5.90 -11.57 9.69
C TYR A 148 -5.31 -12.46 10.79
N MET A 149 -4.56 -11.85 11.70
CA MET A 149 -4.03 -12.55 12.86
C MET A 149 -4.96 -12.43 14.05
N SER A 150 -5.47 -13.58 14.51
CA SER A 150 -6.36 -13.68 15.66
C SER A 150 -5.66 -13.97 17.00
N SER A 151 -4.37 -14.34 17.02
CA SER A 151 -3.65 -14.72 18.24
C SER A 151 -2.30 -14.01 18.43
N GLY A 152 -2.09 -13.43 19.62
CA GLY A 152 -0.79 -12.97 20.14
C GLY A 152 -0.54 -11.45 20.11
N ASP A 153 0.20 -10.98 21.12
CA ASP A 153 0.58 -9.57 21.38
C ASP A 153 1.48 -8.91 20.32
N LEU A 154 1.76 -9.60 19.20
CA LEU A 154 2.71 -9.17 18.17
C LEU A 154 2.05 -8.94 16.80
N GLY A 155 0.73 -9.09 16.69
CA GLY A 155 -0.03 -8.81 15.48
C GLY A 155 -0.24 -7.30 15.26
N GLY A 156 0.51 -6.68 14.36
CA GLY A 156 0.36 -5.26 14.08
C GLY A 156 1.31 -4.75 13.01
N PHE A 157 1.58 -3.45 13.05
CA PHE A 157 2.52 -2.81 12.17
C PHE A 157 3.97 -2.98 12.66
N SER A 158 4.88 -2.98 11.69
CA SER A 158 6.33 -2.99 11.84
C SER A 158 6.89 -2.10 10.75
N ILE A 159 7.52 -1.00 11.17
CA ILE A 159 8.11 -0.01 10.26
C ILE A 159 9.26 0.70 10.96
N ARG A 160 10.36 0.84 10.23
CA ARG A 160 11.62 1.50 10.57
C ARG A 160 12.12 2.26 9.34
N PRO A 161 13.11 3.16 9.48
CA PRO A 161 13.65 3.91 8.34
C PRO A 161 14.22 3.01 7.25
N ASP A 162 14.75 1.84 7.60
CA ASP A 162 15.46 0.91 6.74
C ASP A 162 14.74 -0.43 6.54
N SER A 163 13.62 -0.64 7.22
CA SER A 163 12.94 -1.93 7.26
C SER A 163 11.45 -1.82 7.57
N GLY A 164 10.69 -2.86 7.22
CA GLY A 164 9.27 -2.98 7.51
C GLY A 164 8.84 -4.42 7.25
N GLY A 165 7.71 -4.83 7.85
CA GLY A 165 7.28 -6.22 8.04
C GLY A 165 7.27 -7.19 6.84
N GLY A 166 6.21 -7.99 6.70
CA GLY A 166 6.08 -9.01 5.65
C GLY A 166 6.54 -10.41 6.04
N THR A 167 6.46 -10.78 7.30
CA THR A 167 6.77 -12.15 7.79
C THR A 167 5.49 -12.95 8.01
N GLY A 168 5.59 -14.27 7.81
CA GLY A 168 4.46 -15.21 7.73
C GLY A 168 3.50 -15.21 8.92
N ILE A 169 2.22 -15.49 8.64
CA ILE A 169 1.12 -15.53 9.62
C ILE A 169 1.18 -16.75 10.56
N ASN A 170 1.90 -17.81 10.17
CA ASN A 170 1.90 -19.11 10.86
C ASN A 170 2.90 -19.22 12.02
N ASN A 171 3.73 -18.20 12.25
CA ASN A 171 4.60 -18.12 13.43
C ASN A 171 4.15 -16.91 14.27
N SER A 172 3.38 -17.19 15.31
CA SER A 172 2.77 -16.22 16.23
C SER A 172 3.75 -15.23 16.86
N SER A 173 5.05 -15.55 16.87
CA SER A 173 6.08 -14.67 17.44
C SER A 173 6.60 -13.57 16.50
N SER A 174 6.24 -13.59 15.21
CA SER A 174 6.98 -12.80 14.22
C SER A 174 6.14 -12.21 13.11
N ALA A 175 4.82 -12.32 13.12
CA ALA A 175 4.01 -12.00 11.93
C ALA A 175 3.79 -10.49 11.76
N ARG A 176 4.67 -9.86 10.99
CA ARG A 176 4.76 -8.42 10.79
C ARG A 176 4.03 -7.99 9.52
N CYS A 177 3.35 -6.86 9.59
CA CYS A 177 2.78 -6.14 8.47
C CYS A 177 3.42 -4.75 8.46
N SER A 178 3.72 -4.16 7.31
CA SER A 178 4.14 -2.74 7.29
C SER A 178 2.92 -1.88 6.93
N PRO A 179 2.73 -0.69 7.48
CA PRO A 179 1.69 0.20 7.00
C PRO A 179 2.14 0.98 5.74
N GLY A 180 3.43 0.90 5.37
CA GLY A 180 4.03 1.66 4.27
C GLY A 180 3.89 0.99 2.91
N LEU A 181 3.54 1.80 1.90
CA LEU A 181 3.49 1.38 0.48
C LEU A 181 4.89 0.95 0.02
N PHE A 182 5.07 -0.28 -0.46
CA PHE A 182 6.38 -0.85 -0.89
C PHE A 182 7.51 -0.77 0.14
N TRP A 183 7.15 -0.76 1.43
CA TRP A 183 8.09 -0.68 2.55
C TRP A 183 8.48 -2.07 3.09
N VAL A 184 7.88 -3.13 2.58
CA VAL A 184 8.09 -4.50 3.07
C VAL A 184 9.50 -4.97 2.73
N SER A 185 10.37 -5.09 3.74
CA SER A 185 11.77 -5.49 3.57
C SER A 185 12.04 -6.93 3.98
N ASP A 186 11.19 -7.52 4.84
CA ASP A 186 11.40 -8.90 5.30
C ASP A 186 10.93 -9.93 4.25
N ARG A 187 11.43 -11.15 4.43
CA ARG A 187 11.01 -12.30 3.63
C ARG A 187 9.67 -12.84 4.13
N ALA A 188 8.64 -12.75 3.30
CA ALA A 188 7.38 -13.46 3.54
C ALA A 188 7.52 -14.94 3.21
N SER A 189 6.94 -15.80 4.05
CA SER A 189 6.88 -17.24 3.80
C SER A 189 5.64 -17.67 3.00
N ASN A 190 4.68 -16.77 2.75
CA ASN A 190 3.48 -17.01 1.96
C ASN A 190 2.87 -15.72 1.40
N PHE A 191 1.96 -15.86 0.43
CA PHE A 191 1.27 -14.74 -0.23
C PHE A 191 0.32 -13.98 0.71
N THR A 192 -0.28 -14.69 1.67
CA THR A 192 -1.25 -14.08 2.61
C THR A 192 -0.58 -13.14 3.61
N ALA A 193 0.75 -13.20 3.74
CA ALA A 193 1.55 -12.32 4.58
C ALA A 193 2.08 -11.06 3.87
N ARG A 194 1.90 -10.96 2.55
CA ARG A 194 2.29 -9.78 1.76
C ARG A 194 1.13 -8.80 1.65
N GLN A 195 1.47 -7.53 1.53
CA GLN A 195 0.53 -6.40 1.40
C GLN A 195 0.85 -5.55 0.16
N ASP A 196 1.77 -6.01 -0.68
CA ASP A 196 2.19 -5.38 -1.90
C ASP A 196 2.70 -6.41 -2.91
N CYS A 197 2.40 -6.15 -4.18
CA CYS A 197 2.89 -6.94 -5.31
C CYS A 197 2.95 -6.11 -6.59
N ILE A 198 3.75 -6.57 -7.55
CA ILE A 198 3.80 -6.03 -8.90
C ILE A 198 3.99 -7.16 -9.92
N HIS A 199 3.24 -7.13 -11.01
CA HIS A 199 3.43 -8.03 -12.15
C HIS A 199 4.54 -7.49 -13.08
N ALA A 200 5.79 -7.66 -12.65
CA ALA A 200 6.96 -7.23 -13.42
C ALA A 200 7.41 -8.28 -14.43
N ASN A 201 7.17 -9.58 -14.16
CA ASN A 201 7.57 -10.73 -14.97
C ASN A 201 9.06 -10.74 -15.37
N ILE A 202 9.91 -10.10 -14.55
CA ILE A 202 11.36 -10.16 -14.71
C ILE A 202 11.79 -11.61 -14.52
N ASP A 203 12.66 -12.08 -15.41
CA ASP A 203 13.19 -13.45 -15.41
C ASP A 203 12.10 -14.56 -15.51
N GLY A 204 10.87 -14.21 -15.92
CA GLY A 204 9.75 -15.16 -16.10
C GLY A 204 8.96 -15.50 -14.84
N GLU A 205 9.21 -14.80 -13.73
CA GLU A 205 8.62 -15.08 -12.41
C GLU A 205 7.18 -14.58 -12.22
N GLY A 206 6.62 -13.85 -13.20
CA GLY A 206 5.28 -13.28 -13.11
C GLY A 206 5.12 -12.22 -12.02
N TRP A 207 4.35 -12.52 -10.97
CA TRP A 207 4.03 -11.61 -9.87
C TRP A 207 5.12 -11.62 -8.80
N SER A 208 5.64 -10.44 -8.47
CA SER A 208 6.51 -10.28 -7.30
C SER A 208 5.71 -10.49 -6.01
N GLY A 209 6.40 -10.90 -4.94
CA GLY A 209 5.76 -11.24 -3.67
C GLY A 209 5.09 -12.63 -3.63
N GLN A 210 5.19 -13.41 -4.72
CA GLN A 210 4.69 -14.78 -4.80
C GLN A 210 5.77 -15.83 -4.46
N THR A 211 5.50 -16.79 -3.55
CA THR A 211 6.35 -17.98 -3.33
C THR A 211 6.08 -19.09 -4.35
N GLY A 212 7.09 -19.47 -5.12
CA GLY A 212 7.30 -20.84 -5.61
C GLY A 212 8.47 -21.45 -4.83
N GLY A 213 8.31 -22.66 -4.29
CA GLY A 213 9.30 -23.30 -3.42
C GLY A 213 10.66 -23.49 -4.09
N GLY A 214 11.65 -22.71 -3.67
CA GLY A 214 13.05 -22.80 -4.09
C GLY A 214 13.78 -21.52 -3.71
N SER A 215 14.93 -21.65 -3.05
CA SER A 215 15.91 -20.62 -2.70
C SER A 215 15.71 -19.20 -3.28
N GLY A 216 15.18 -18.27 -2.45
CA GLY A 216 15.30 -16.83 -2.69
C GLY A 216 14.11 -16.17 -3.39
N ILE A 217 13.04 -15.92 -2.63
CA ILE A 217 12.02 -14.94 -3.02
C ILE A 217 12.73 -13.61 -3.25
N GLN A 218 12.63 -13.07 -4.46
CA GLN A 218 13.09 -11.70 -4.73
C GLN A 218 12.06 -10.76 -4.11
N GLY A 219 12.24 -10.48 -2.81
CA GLY A 219 11.55 -9.38 -2.17
C GLY A 219 11.79 -8.11 -2.99
N PHE A 220 10.78 -7.27 -3.09
CA PHE A 220 10.91 -5.97 -3.72
C PHE A 220 10.52 -4.92 -2.70
N ASN A 221 11.22 -3.80 -2.70
CA ASN A 221 10.88 -2.66 -1.88
C ASN A 221 11.44 -1.39 -2.49
N ALA A 222 10.88 -0.27 -2.07
CA ALA A 222 11.34 1.05 -2.46
C ALA A 222 12.15 1.74 -1.36
N ILE A 223 12.24 1.16 -0.15
CA ILE A 223 12.87 1.81 1.01
C ILE A 223 14.40 1.70 1.01
N TYR A 224 14.98 0.54 0.66
CA TYR A 224 16.44 0.36 0.73
C TYR A 224 17.25 1.36 -0.10
N PRO A 225 16.82 1.77 -1.31
CA PRO A 225 17.56 2.78 -2.07
C PRO A 225 17.52 4.18 -1.44
N VAL A 226 16.53 4.48 -0.60
CA VAL A 226 16.24 5.84 -0.13
C VAL A 226 16.25 5.99 1.40
N PHE A 227 16.62 4.95 2.16
CA PHE A 227 16.54 4.98 3.62
C PHE A 227 17.39 6.09 4.26
N ASN A 228 18.53 6.46 3.66
CA ASN A 228 19.31 7.60 4.14
C ASN A 228 18.52 8.92 4.00
N LEU A 229 17.83 9.10 2.87
CA LEU A 229 17.00 10.29 2.63
C LEU A 229 15.84 10.37 3.63
N ILE A 230 15.17 9.25 3.95
CA ILE A 230 14.07 9.24 4.92
C ILE A 230 14.57 9.41 6.36
N THR A 231 15.80 8.97 6.65
CA THR A 231 16.41 9.08 7.99
C THR A 231 16.81 10.51 8.30
N TYR A 232 17.41 11.21 7.32
CA TYR A 232 17.90 12.59 7.47
C TYR A 232 16.86 13.67 7.17
N SER A 233 15.63 13.27 6.84
CA SER A 233 14.48 14.16 6.71
C SER A 233 13.71 14.18 8.05
N PRO A 234 13.19 15.33 8.53
CA PRO A 234 13.38 16.66 7.99
C PRO A 234 14.82 17.15 8.18
N SER A 235 15.23 18.09 7.34
CA SER A 235 16.51 18.77 7.45
C SER A 235 16.64 19.45 8.81
N PRO A 236 17.70 19.18 9.60
CA PRO A 236 17.91 19.83 10.90
C PRO A 236 18.11 21.36 10.81
N TRP A 237 18.44 21.88 9.63
CA TRP A 237 18.72 23.30 9.43
C TRP A 237 17.45 24.15 9.32
N ASN A 238 16.40 23.65 8.68
CA ASN A 238 15.17 24.40 8.42
C ASN A 238 13.89 23.65 8.82
N GLY A 239 13.98 22.41 9.28
CA GLY A 239 12.83 21.59 9.64
C GLY A 239 11.99 21.13 8.45
N GLU A 240 12.45 21.30 7.22
CA GLU A 240 11.70 20.89 6.03
C GLU A 240 11.94 19.42 5.69
N SER A 241 10.86 18.69 5.42
CA SER A 241 10.95 17.33 4.88
C SER A 241 10.90 17.34 3.36
N ILE A 242 11.84 16.63 2.75
CA ILE A 242 11.84 16.39 1.30
C ILE A 242 10.78 15.35 0.90
N LEU A 243 10.25 15.49 -0.32
CA LEU A 243 9.44 14.46 -0.96
C LEU A 243 10.34 13.48 -1.72
N ILE A 244 10.30 12.22 -1.33
CA ILE A 244 11.21 11.17 -1.84
C ILE A 244 10.46 10.30 -2.86
N PRO A 245 10.99 10.10 -4.07
CA PRO A 245 10.41 9.18 -5.06
C PRO A 245 10.19 7.76 -4.52
N ILE A 246 9.11 7.12 -4.93
CA ILE A 246 8.81 5.73 -4.57
C ILE A 246 9.14 4.84 -5.76
N GLN A 247 10.30 4.18 -5.68
CA GLN A 247 10.89 3.41 -6.76
C GLN A 247 11.20 1.98 -6.30
N PRO A 248 10.22 1.06 -6.34
CA PRO A 248 10.46 -0.32 -5.97
C PRO A 248 11.47 -1.01 -6.88
N HIS A 249 12.41 -1.71 -6.26
CA HIS A 249 13.42 -2.52 -6.93
C HIS A 249 13.26 -4.01 -6.58
N ILE A 250 13.36 -4.87 -7.59
CA ILE A 250 13.46 -6.33 -7.43
C ILE A 250 14.95 -6.73 -7.41
N TRP A 251 15.33 -7.56 -6.43
CA TRP A 251 16.64 -8.21 -6.40
C TRP A 251 16.80 -9.19 -7.55
N ARG A 252 17.96 -9.28 -8.18
CA ARG A 252 18.25 -10.22 -9.27
C ARG A 252 19.51 -11.03 -8.98
N ALA A 253 19.70 -12.10 -9.75
CA ALA A 253 20.90 -12.93 -9.66
C ALA A 253 22.19 -12.09 -9.75
N SER A 254 23.26 -12.63 -9.16
CA SER A 254 24.58 -11.97 -9.12
C SER A 254 24.56 -10.60 -8.40
N ASN A 255 23.74 -10.46 -7.35
CA ASN A 255 23.64 -9.24 -6.51
C ASN A 255 23.27 -7.98 -7.31
N LYS A 256 22.44 -8.13 -8.35
CA LYS A 256 21.93 -7.00 -9.13
C LYS A 256 20.53 -6.63 -8.64
N CYS A 257 20.02 -5.49 -9.09
CA CYS A 257 18.62 -5.12 -8.92
C CYS A 257 18.05 -4.53 -10.22
N SER A 258 16.73 -4.55 -10.34
CA SER A 258 16.02 -3.90 -11.43
C SER A 258 14.87 -3.06 -10.87
N LEU A 259 14.76 -1.82 -11.35
CA LEU A 259 13.62 -0.95 -11.11
C LEU A 259 12.37 -1.58 -11.74
N VAL A 260 11.28 -1.66 -10.97
CA VAL A 260 10.03 -2.27 -11.46
C VAL A 260 8.82 -1.34 -11.41
N ALA A 261 8.88 -0.28 -10.62
CA ALA A 261 7.92 0.82 -10.73
C ALA A 261 8.59 2.15 -10.41
N ASP A 262 7.99 3.21 -10.94
CA ASP A 262 8.29 4.59 -10.59
C ASP A 262 6.95 5.29 -10.41
N LEU A 263 6.55 5.51 -9.15
CA LEU A 263 5.23 6.07 -8.87
C LEU A 263 5.20 7.54 -9.25
N GLY A 264 4.29 7.91 -10.14
CA GLY A 264 4.19 9.26 -10.68
C GLY A 264 3.65 10.25 -9.66
N HIS A 265 2.66 9.83 -8.88
CA HIS A 265 1.79 10.74 -8.11
C HIS A 265 1.87 10.55 -6.60
N ALA A 266 2.87 9.80 -6.12
CA ALA A 266 3.11 9.58 -4.69
C ALA A 266 4.58 9.69 -4.31
N ARG A 267 4.85 10.24 -3.12
CA ARG A 267 6.20 10.43 -2.57
C ARG A 267 6.23 10.04 -1.09
N TYR A 268 7.30 9.39 -0.63
CA TYR A 268 7.51 9.26 0.80
C TYR A 268 7.86 10.62 1.41
N VAL A 269 7.46 10.81 2.66
CA VAL A 269 7.74 12.03 3.40
C VAL A 269 7.80 11.74 4.89
N ARG A 270 8.63 12.51 5.59
CA ARG A 270 8.63 12.57 7.05
C ARG A 270 7.65 13.64 7.50
N ILE A 271 6.63 13.24 8.25
CA ILE A 271 5.51 14.12 8.62
C ILE A 271 5.69 14.75 10.00
N ASP A 272 6.92 14.81 10.51
CA ASP A 272 7.27 15.42 11.81
C ASP A 272 6.56 16.78 11.99
N ASN A 273 6.73 17.66 11.01
CA ASN A 273 6.23 19.04 11.01
C ASN A 273 4.98 19.26 10.15
N TYR A 274 4.33 18.19 9.70
CA TYR A 274 3.09 18.27 8.92
C TYR A 274 1.91 17.69 9.68
N GLU A 275 0.76 18.33 9.53
CA GLU A 275 -0.50 17.79 10.02
C GLU A 275 -1.04 16.72 9.06
N PRO A 276 -1.71 15.66 9.55
CA PRO A 276 -2.42 14.74 8.68
C PRO A 276 -3.42 15.47 7.79
N GLU A 277 -3.48 15.07 6.52
CA GLU A 277 -4.28 15.68 5.45
C GLU A 277 -3.88 17.10 5.06
N GLN A 278 -2.78 17.65 5.58
CA GLN A 278 -2.26 18.95 5.19
C GLN A 278 -1.94 18.98 3.70
N ILE A 279 -2.28 20.08 3.03
CA ILE A 279 -1.88 20.35 1.66
C ILE A 279 -0.64 21.25 1.70
N ILE A 280 0.43 20.81 1.04
CA ILE A 280 1.66 21.58 0.84
C ILE A 280 1.83 21.92 -0.63
N SER A 281 2.55 23.01 -0.92
CA SER A 281 2.86 23.43 -2.29
C SER A 281 4.36 23.31 -2.53
N ILE A 282 4.75 22.67 -3.63
CA ILE A 282 6.14 22.57 -4.09
C ILE A 282 6.17 23.00 -5.55
N GLY A 283 6.65 24.22 -5.79
CA GLY A 283 6.53 24.84 -7.10
C GLY A 283 5.06 24.95 -7.53
N PRO A 284 4.68 24.51 -8.74
CA PRO A 284 3.30 24.54 -9.22
C PRO A 284 2.43 23.39 -8.68
N ASP A 285 3.02 22.37 -8.07
CA ASP A 285 2.31 21.18 -7.63
C ASP A 285 1.84 21.30 -6.18
N GLN A 286 0.62 20.83 -5.92
CA GLN A 286 0.14 20.62 -4.56
C GLN A 286 0.20 19.14 -4.19
N TRP A 287 0.44 18.88 -2.91
CA TRP A 287 0.56 17.54 -2.37
C TRP A 287 -0.23 17.45 -1.06
N LYS A 288 -1.12 16.47 -0.97
CA LYS A 288 -1.86 16.16 0.25
C LYS A 288 -1.13 15.07 1.05
N ILE A 289 -0.84 15.36 2.31
CA ILE A 289 -0.02 14.53 3.18
C ILE A 289 -0.89 13.56 3.98
N TYR A 290 -0.51 12.29 4.01
CA TYR A 290 -1.18 11.25 4.80
C TYR A 290 -0.17 10.49 5.66
N PRO A 291 -0.46 10.22 6.95
CA PRO A 291 0.25 9.18 7.67
C PRO A 291 -0.10 7.81 7.06
N PHE A 292 0.84 6.87 7.11
CA PHE A 292 0.55 5.50 6.68
C PHE A 292 -0.42 4.76 7.62
N ALA A 293 -0.43 5.12 8.91
CA ALA A 293 -1.39 4.63 9.90
C ALA A 293 -1.81 5.75 10.85
N GLN A 294 -1.12 5.90 11.98
CA GLN A 294 -1.29 7.00 12.95
C GLN A 294 0.05 7.74 13.05
N LYS A 295 0.02 9.08 13.11
CA LYS A 295 1.22 9.89 13.39
C LYS A 295 1.60 9.72 14.86
N ASN A 296 2.85 9.39 15.15
CA ASN A 296 3.40 9.34 16.51
C ASN A 296 4.80 9.98 16.51
N SER A 297 4.90 11.17 17.09
CA SER A 297 6.18 11.92 17.17
C SER A 297 7.09 11.42 18.29
N GLU A 298 6.56 10.76 19.32
CA GLU A 298 7.36 10.16 20.40
C GLU A 298 8.09 8.92 19.89
N GLU A 299 7.43 8.11 19.07
CA GLU A 299 8.02 6.97 18.36
C GLU A 299 8.23 7.31 16.88
N ARG A 300 9.02 8.36 16.67
CA ARG A 300 9.31 8.98 15.38
C ARG A 300 9.64 7.98 14.26
N ASP A 301 10.47 6.98 14.58
CA ASP A 301 10.98 5.96 13.66
C ASP A 301 10.20 4.63 13.74
N GLY A 302 8.97 4.67 14.26
CA GLY A 302 8.14 3.50 14.46
C GLY A 302 8.79 2.47 15.39
N ALA A 303 8.42 1.21 15.19
CA ALA A 303 8.90 0.10 15.97
C ALA A 303 8.93 -1.17 15.13
N THR A 304 9.66 -2.15 15.64
CA THR A 304 9.86 -3.42 14.94
C THR A 304 8.65 -4.35 15.07
N TYR A 305 7.77 -4.18 16.07
CA TYR A 305 6.68 -5.12 16.34
C TYR A 305 5.43 -4.48 16.94
N GLY A 306 4.26 -4.98 16.55
CA GLY A 306 3.02 -4.86 17.31
C GLY A 306 2.46 -3.46 17.48
N ILE A 307 2.94 -2.46 16.72
CA ILE A 307 2.49 -1.07 16.86
C ILE A 307 1.28 -0.75 15.99
N ALA A 308 0.57 0.32 16.34
CA ALA A 308 -0.60 0.85 15.62
C ALA A 308 -0.38 2.18 14.92
N HIS A 309 0.86 2.64 14.87
CA HIS A 309 1.26 3.88 14.21
C HIS A 309 2.31 3.61 13.13
N SER A 310 2.57 4.63 12.33
CA SER A 310 3.69 4.66 11.38
C SER A 310 4.81 5.59 11.86
N GLY A 311 4.78 6.01 13.13
CA GLY A 311 5.68 7.04 13.64
C GLY A 311 5.44 8.33 12.88
N THR A 312 6.48 8.87 12.27
CA THR A 312 6.40 10.04 11.37
C THR A 312 6.62 9.66 9.91
N PHE A 313 6.53 8.37 9.55
CA PHE A 313 6.50 7.97 8.15
C PHE A 313 5.10 8.22 7.56
N GLY A 314 5.08 8.92 6.44
CA GLY A 314 3.88 9.19 5.67
C GLY A 314 4.15 9.21 4.18
N ILE A 315 3.10 9.59 3.46
CA ILE A 315 3.06 9.67 2.01
C ILE A 315 2.42 10.99 1.59
N ALA A 316 2.99 11.62 0.59
CA ALA A 316 2.44 12.78 -0.06
C ALA A 316 1.85 12.32 -1.40
N ILE A 317 0.58 12.64 -1.63
CA ILE A 317 -0.13 12.32 -2.89
C ILE A 317 -0.40 13.62 -3.63
N ARG A 318 -0.15 13.66 -4.93
CA ARG A 318 -0.39 14.87 -5.73
C ARG A 318 -1.87 15.29 -5.65
N TYR A 319 -2.15 16.58 -5.70
CA TYR A 319 -3.48 17.12 -5.42
C TYR A 319 -3.78 18.33 -6.32
N ASP A 320 -5.02 18.43 -6.83
CA ASP A 320 -5.54 19.57 -7.61
C ASP A 320 -6.81 20.21 -7.05
N GLY A 321 -7.38 19.69 -5.96
CA GLY A 321 -8.66 20.17 -5.44
C GLY A 321 -9.84 19.25 -5.80
N PRO A 322 -11.01 19.47 -5.17
CA PRO A 322 -12.26 18.81 -5.55
C PRO A 322 -12.90 19.38 -6.82
#